data_AF-E9ISF8-F1
#
_entry.id   AF-E9ISF8-F1
#
_cell.length_a   1.000
_cell.length_b   1.000
_cell.length_c   1.000
_cell.angle_alpha   90.00
_cell.angle_beta   90.00
_cell.angle_gamma   90.00
#
_symmetry.space_group_name_H-M   'P 1'
#
loop_
_entity.id
_entity.type
_entity.pdbx_description
1 polymer ?
#
loop_
_entity_poly.entity_id
_entity_poly.type
_entity_poly.pdbx_seq_one_letter_code
_entity_poly.pdbx_strand_id
1 'polypeptide(L)'
;YLIERRTDLAYTEMLNESKVIAEKLDCEISFPAFNTVRPRKQRPMFDYESRDDAIQNPELHFKVNFYFFLLDTAITTLDERFELLTDHNSCFSFLHSLDTLTKLYSNDKFKYCIDLQNKLTDFGTNHSDINAIDLQNEIE
;
A
#
# COMPACT_ATOMS: atom_id res chain seq x y z
N TYR A 1 7.23 10.26 -4.47
CA TYR A 1 7.67 9.39 -5.59
C TYR A 1 6.51 8.74 -6.36
N LEU A 2 5.86 7.66 -5.87
CA LEU A 2 4.83 6.95 -6.68
C LEU A 2 3.63 7.83 -7.05
N ILE A 3 3.18 8.67 -6.10
CA ILE A 3 2.11 9.65 -6.33
C ILE A 3 2.48 10.62 -7.47
N GLU A 4 3.74 11.07 -7.54
CA GLU A 4 4.23 11.98 -8.59
C GLU A 4 4.28 11.28 -9.95
N ARG A 5 4.50 9.96 -9.97
CA ARG A 5 4.46 9.12 -11.18
C ARG A 5 3.03 8.86 -11.67
N ARG A 6 2.02 9.08 -10.84
CA ARG A 6 0.59 8.90 -11.17
C ARG A 6 0.02 10.08 -11.97
N THR A 7 0.72 10.51 -13.01
CA THR A 7 0.35 11.63 -13.88
C THR A 7 0.52 11.26 -15.36
N ASP A 8 -0.20 11.97 -16.22
CA ASP A 8 -0.10 11.79 -17.67
C ASP A 8 1.29 12.16 -18.20
N LEU A 9 1.91 13.19 -17.64
CA LEU A 9 3.28 13.58 -18.00
C LEU A 9 4.26 12.45 -17.69
N ALA A 10 4.23 11.91 -16.47
CA ALA A 10 5.10 10.81 -16.07
C ALA A 10 4.86 9.54 -16.92
N TYR A 11 3.62 9.27 -17.32
CA TYR A 11 3.31 8.20 -18.27
C TYR A 11 4.00 8.42 -19.62
N THR A 12 3.93 9.64 -20.18
CA THR A 12 4.58 9.95 -21.46
C THR A 12 6.11 9.85 -21.39
N GLU A 13 6.70 10.28 -20.28
CA GLU A 13 8.14 10.14 -20.02
C GLU A 13 8.54 8.67 -19.95
N MET A 14 7.81 7.85 -19.18
CA MET A 14 8.03 6.41 -19.08
C MET A 14 7.92 5.71 -20.44
N LEU A 15 6.95 6.09 -21.28
CA LEU A 15 6.84 5.55 -22.63
C LEU A 15 8.06 5.92 -23.48
N ASN A 16 8.51 7.17 -23.45
CA ASN A 16 9.68 7.59 -24.21
C ASN A 16 10.95 6.86 -23.77
N GLU A 17 11.15 6.72 -22.46
CA GLU A 17 12.27 5.94 -21.90
C GLU A 17 12.19 4.46 -22.34
N SER A 18 10.99 3.86 -22.27
CA SER A 18 10.76 2.49 -22.70
C SER A 18 11.06 2.27 -24.18
N LYS A 19 10.69 3.23 -25.05
CA LYS A 19 11.01 3.20 -26.48
C LYS A 19 12.53 3.20 -26.71
N VAL A 20 13.26 4.09 -26.04
CA VAL A 20 14.73 4.16 -26.12
C VAL A 20 15.37 2.84 -25.67
N ILE A 21 14.82 2.19 -24.64
CA ILE A 21 15.31 0.89 -24.18
C ILE A 21 15.00 -0.21 -25.20
N ALA A 22 13.79 -0.24 -25.75
CA ALA A 22 13.38 -1.22 -26.75
C ALA A 22 14.22 -1.13 -28.03
N GLU A 23 14.53 0.08 -28.51
CA GLU A 23 15.45 0.30 -29.63
C GLU A 23 16.84 -0.29 -29.37
N LYS A 24 17.38 -0.08 -28.17
CA LYS A 24 18.69 -0.63 -27.78
C LYS A 24 18.70 -2.15 -27.70
N LEU A 25 17.56 -2.76 -27.41
CA LEU A 25 17.40 -4.20 -27.27
C LEU A 25 16.88 -4.87 -28.55
N ASP A 26 16.74 -4.13 -29.66
CA ASP A 26 16.15 -4.59 -30.93
C ASP A 26 14.77 -5.26 -30.71
N CYS A 27 13.98 -4.69 -29.81
CA CYS A 27 12.65 -5.16 -29.45
C CYS A 27 11.57 -4.37 -30.21
N GLU A 28 10.43 -5.01 -30.49
CA GLU A 28 9.31 -4.35 -31.16
C GLU A 28 8.72 -3.23 -30.29
N ILE A 29 8.53 -2.05 -30.89
CA ILE A 29 8.02 -0.84 -30.23
C ILE A 29 6.55 -0.64 -30.60
N SER A 30 5.71 -1.61 -30.26
CA SER A 30 4.28 -1.56 -30.53
C SER A 30 3.50 -2.09 -29.33
N PHE A 31 2.29 -1.57 -29.15
CA PHE A 31 1.34 -2.22 -28.25
C PHE A 31 0.70 -3.38 -29.00
N PRO A 32 0.86 -4.62 -28.52
CA PRO A 32 0.26 -5.75 -29.20
C PRO A 32 -1.26 -5.59 -29.20
N ALA A 33 -1.88 -5.98 -30.31
CA ALA A 33 -3.33 -6.10 -30.36
C ALA A 33 -3.74 -7.14 -29.32
N PHE A 34 -4.58 -6.74 -28.37
CA PHE A 34 -5.21 -7.66 -27.44
C PHE A 34 -6.54 -8.13 -28.03
N ASN A 35 -6.99 -9.32 -27.61
CA ASN A 35 -8.30 -9.80 -27.99
C ASN A 35 -9.34 -8.78 -27.55
N THR A 36 -9.92 -8.06 -28.51
CA THR A 36 -11.03 -7.14 -28.25
C THR A 36 -12.18 -7.97 -27.74
N VAL A 37 -12.35 -8.04 -26.41
CA VAL A 37 -13.53 -8.65 -25.82
C VAL A 37 -14.71 -7.89 -26.40
N ARG A 38 -15.60 -8.61 -27.10
CA ARG A 38 -16.76 -7.99 -27.74
C ARG A 38 -17.50 -7.19 -26.66
N PRO A 39 -17.59 -5.85 -26.78
CA PRO A 39 -18.17 -5.04 -25.73
C PRO A 39 -19.59 -5.52 -25.48
N ARG A 40 -19.90 -5.82 -24.22
CA ARG A 40 -21.23 -6.27 -23.84
C ARG A 40 -22.17 -5.09 -24.04
N LYS A 41 -23.02 -5.14 -25.05
CA LYS A 41 -24.09 -4.16 -25.26
C LYS A 41 -25.15 -4.36 -24.19
N GLN A 42 -25.00 -3.69 -23.05
CA GLN A 42 -26.07 -3.56 -22.08
C GLN A 42 -27.01 -2.44 -22.54
N ARG A 43 -28.31 -2.71 -22.49
CA ARG A 43 -29.29 -1.63 -22.69
C ARG A 43 -29.30 -0.82 -21.40
N PRO A 44 -29.03 0.50 -21.46
CA PRO A 44 -29.16 1.34 -20.28
C PRO A 44 -30.62 1.32 -19.80
N MET A 45 -30.83 1.41 -18.48
CA MET A 45 -32.17 1.46 -17.91
C MET A 45 -32.76 2.88 -18.02
N PHE A 46 -31.90 3.89 -18.10
CA PHE A 46 -32.26 5.29 -18.26
C PHE A 46 -31.43 5.99 -19.34
N ASP A 47 -32.00 6.99 -20.01
CA ASP A 47 -31.38 7.69 -21.14
C ASP A 47 -30.16 8.56 -20.76
N TYR A 48 -29.94 8.81 -19.46
CA TYR A 48 -28.78 9.54 -18.95
C TYR A 48 -27.58 8.63 -18.64
N GLU A 49 -27.74 7.30 -18.69
CA GLU A 49 -26.64 6.37 -18.44
C GLU A 49 -25.66 6.38 -19.61
N SER A 50 -24.40 6.69 -19.31
CA SER A 50 -23.31 6.50 -20.27
C SER A 50 -23.03 5.01 -20.44
N ARG A 51 -22.69 4.59 -21.65
CA ARG A 51 -22.32 3.19 -21.90
C ARG A 51 -20.95 2.92 -21.31
N ASP A 52 -20.84 1.83 -20.55
CA ASP A 52 -19.57 1.29 -20.10
C ASP A 52 -18.92 0.54 -21.26
N ASP A 53 -18.36 1.31 -22.19
CA ASP A 53 -17.69 0.78 -23.37
C ASP A 53 -16.25 0.37 -23.01
N ALA A 54 -15.92 -0.90 -23.22
CA ALA A 54 -14.58 -1.42 -22.98
C ALA A 54 -13.54 -0.66 -23.83
N ILE A 55 -12.42 -0.27 -23.22
CA ILE A 55 -11.30 0.38 -23.91
C ILE A 55 -10.78 -0.55 -25.01
N GLN A 56 -10.86 -0.10 -26.26
CA GLN A 56 -10.40 -0.86 -27.44
C GLN A 56 -8.99 -0.49 -27.88
N ASN A 57 -8.51 0.72 -27.52
CA ASN A 57 -7.18 1.19 -27.89
C ASN A 57 -6.12 0.51 -26.98
N PRO A 58 -5.13 -0.23 -27.54
CA PRO A 58 -4.13 -0.95 -26.75
C PRO A 58 -3.27 -0.07 -25.85
N GLU A 59 -2.88 1.12 -26.31
CA GLU A 59 -2.10 2.07 -25.53
C GLU A 59 -2.93 2.64 -24.36
N LEU A 60 -4.18 3.03 -24.62
CA LEU A 60 -5.08 3.51 -23.57
C LEU A 60 -5.41 2.41 -22.56
N HIS A 61 -5.57 1.16 -23.04
CA HIS A 61 -5.77 0.01 -22.18
C HIS A 61 -4.57 -0.20 -21.26
N PHE A 62 -3.35 -0.17 -21.80
CA PHE A 62 -2.13 -0.26 -21.00
C PHE A 62 -2.03 0.90 -19.99
N LYS A 63 -2.31 2.13 -20.40
CA LYS A 63 -2.28 3.30 -19.52
C LYS A 63 -3.22 3.15 -18.32
N VAL A 64 -4.48 2.80 -18.56
CA VAL A 64 -5.52 2.76 -17.52
C VAL A 64 -5.44 1.46 -16.71
N ASN A 65 -5.48 0.31 -17.38
CA ASN A 65 -5.66 -0.99 -16.73
C ASN A 65 -4.35 -1.61 -16.25
N PHE A 66 -3.19 -1.08 -16.65
CA PHE A 66 -1.89 -1.54 -16.18
C PHE A 66 -1.14 -0.45 -15.46
N TYR A 67 -0.75 0.63 -16.14
CA TYR A 67 0.13 1.65 -15.56
C TYR A 67 -0.49 2.33 -14.33
N PHE A 68 -1.68 2.94 -14.47
CA PHE A 68 -2.34 3.59 -13.34
C PHE A 68 -2.86 2.59 -12.33
N PHE A 69 -3.45 1.49 -12.77
CA PHE A 69 -3.90 0.43 -11.86
C PHE A 69 -2.78 -0.08 -10.95
N LEU A 70 -1.59 -0.33 -11.50
CA LEU A 70 -0.43 -0.78 -10.74
C LEU A 70 0.04 0.29 -9.74
N LEU A 71 0.11 1.55 -10.17
CA LEU A 71 0.50 2.65 -9.29
C LEU A 71 -0.51 2.86 -8.16
N ASP A 72 -1.80 2.84 -8.46
CA ASP A 72 -2.86 2.99 -7.46
C ASP A 72 -2.80 1.85 -6.45
N THR A 73 -2.64 0.63 -6.92
CA THR A 73 -2.47 -0.54 -6.05
C THR A 73 -1.23 -0.40 -5.18
N ALA A 74 -0.09 -0.01 -5.76
CA ALA A 74 1.15 0.15 -5.01
C ALA A 74 1.07 1.28 -3.98
N ILE A 75 0.42 2.40 -4.31
CA ILE A 75 0.21 3.52 -3.39
C ILE A 75 -0.66 3.06 -2.22
N THR A 76 -1.85 2.53 -2.50
CA THR A 76 -2.78 2.11 -1.44
C THR A 76 -2.17 1.04 -0.54
N THR A 77 -1.53 0.02 -1.12
CA THR A 77 -0.91 -1.05 -0.33
C THR A 77 0.27 -0.57 0.50
N LEU A 78 1.04 0.40 0.02
CA LEU A 78 2.12 0.98 0.80
C LEU A 78 1.58 1.86 1.93
N ASP A 79 0.59 2.69 1.66
CA ASP A 79 -0.03 3.56 2.67
C ASP A 79 -0.61 2.72 3.81
N GLU A 80 -1.41 1.69 3.50
CA GLU A 80 -1.94 0.74 4.49
C GLU A 80 -0.82 0.07 5.31
N ARG A 81 0.27 -0.35 4.65
CA ARG A 81 1.40 -0.97 5.35
C ARG A 81 2.15 0.02 6.24
N PHE A 82 2.32 1.26 5.81
CA PHE A 82 2.97 2.30 6.62
C PHE A 82 2.12 2.66 7.83
N GLU A 83 0.79 2.74 7.68
CA GLU A 83 -0.11 2.94 8.80
C GLU A 83 -0.02 1.80 9.81
N LEU A 84 -0.11 0.56 9.36
CA LEU A 84 0.02 -0.63 10.21
C LEU A 84 1.39 -0.69 10.92
N LEU A 85 2.48 -0.42 10.20
CA LEU A 85 3.82 -0.36 10.78
C LEU A 85 3.96 0.78 11.79
N THR A 86 3.31 1.92 11.54
CA THR A 86 3.34 3.05 12.46
C THR A 86 2.56 2.76 13.73
N ASP A 87 1.36 2.17 13.63
CA ASP A 87 0.59 1.74 14.80
C ASP A 87 1.37 0.69 15.61
N HIS A 88 1.93 -0.33 14.93
CA HIS A 88 2.78 -1.33 15.58
C HIS A 88 3.99 -0.69 16.28
N ASN A 89 4.73 0.16 15.59
CA ASN A 89 5.89 0.85 16.17
C ASN A 89 5.47 1.77 17.33
N SER A 90 4.30 2.41 17.28
CA SER A 90 3.81 3.22 18.40
C SER A 90 3.64 2.42 19.69
N CYS A 91 3.27 1.14 19.58
CA CYS A 91 3.11 0.24 20.73
C CYS A 91 4.41 -0.42 21.16
N PHE A 92 5.26 -0.86 20.21
CA PHE A 92 6.44 -1.69 20.51
C PHE A 92 7.78 -0.93 20.50
N SER A 93 7.81 0.33 20.08
CA SER A 93 9.05 1.08 19.86
C SER A 93 9.95 1.18 21.09
N PHE A 94 9.38 1.23 22.29
CA PHE A 94 10.16 1.31 23.53
C PHE A 94 11.05 0.07 23.75
N LEU A 95 10.72 -1.07 23.14
CA LEU A 95 11.49 -2.31 23.20
C LEU A 95 12.59 -2.42 22.13
N HIS A 96 12.63 -1.52 21.14
CA HIS A 96 13.55 -1.65 19.99
C HIS A 96 15.01 -1.32 20.32
N SER A 97 15.29 -0.62 21.42
CA SER A 97 16.66 -0.29 21.81
C SER A 97 16.86 -0.43 23.31
N LEU A 98 17.79 -1.31 23.70
CA LEU A 98 18.19 -1.51 25.09
C LEU A 98 18.82 -0.24 25.68
N ASP A 99 19.53 0.54 24.87
CA ASP A 99 20.14 1.80 25.31
C ASP A 99 19.08 2.86 25.63
N THR A 100 17.99 2.94 24.86
CA THR A 100 16.87 3.84 25.20
C THR A 100 16.12 3.31 26.41
N LEU A 101 15.92 2.00 26.50
CA LEU A 101 15.20 1.36 27.60
C LEU A 101 15.90 1.59 28.93
N THR A 102 17.22 1.40 29.00
CA THR A 102 18.02 1.63 30.23
C THR A 102 18.03 3.09 30.68
N LYS A 103 17.76 4.04 29.79
CA LYS A 103 17.69 5.48 30.09
C LYS A 103 16.30 5.96 30.51
N LEU A 104 15.25 5.17 30.28
CA LEU A 104 13.89 5.50 30.69
C LEU A 104 13.74 5.39 32.21
N TYR A 105 12.99 6.32 32.80
CA TYR A 105 12.61 6.23 34.21
C TYR A 105 11.71 5.00 34.42
N SER A 106 11.86 4.33 35.57
CA SER A 106 11.10 3.09 35.85
C SER A 106 9.58 3.29 35.75
N ASN A 107 9.07 4.46 36.16
CA ASN A 107 7.65 4.83 36.00
C ASN A 107 7.21 4.93 34.53
N ASP A 108 8.07 5.43 33.64
CA ASP A 108 7.76 5.54 32.21
C ASP A 108 7.80 4.16 31.55
N LYS A 109 8.78 3.32 31.89
CA LYS A 109 8.83 1.91 31.47
C LYS A 109 7.55 1.17 31.84
N PHE A 110 7.09 1.34 33.08
CA PHE A 110 5.92 0.63 33.57
C PHE A 110 4.65 1.09 32.87
N LYS A 111 4.54 2.39 32.58
CA LYS A 111 3.45 2.92 31.76
C LYS A 111 3.43 2.27 30.37
N TYR A 112 4.58 2.18 29.69
CA TYR A 112 4.65 1.51 28.38
C TYR A 112 4.25 0.03 28.45
N CYS A 113 4.64 -0.68 29.52
CA CYS A 113 4.23 -2.08 29.73
C CYS A 113 2.71 -2.22 29.89
N ILE A 114 2.07 -1.31 30.65
CA ILE A 114 0.61 -1.29 30.80
C ILE A 114 -0.07 -0.98 29.47
N ASP A 115 0.40 0.04 28.75
CA ASP A 115 -0.18 0.44 27.46
C ASP A 115 -0.11 -0.71 26.45
N LEU A 116 1.00 -1.45 26.44
CA LEU A 116 1.17 -2.64 25.60
C LEU A 116 0.24 -3.78 26.02
N GLN A 117 0.12 -4.08 27.32
CA GLN A 117 -0.81 -5.09 27.83
C GLN A 117 -2.24 -4.79 27.38
N ASN A 118 -2.67 -3.53 27.53
CA ASN A 118 -4.01 -3.10 27.13
C ASN A 118 -4.24 -3.28 25.62
N LYS A 119 -3.24 -2.94 24.79
CA LYS A 119 -3.33 -3.12 23.33
C LYS A 119 -3.42 -4.60 22.92
N LEU A 120 -2.76 -5.48 23.68
CA LEU A 120 -2.75 -6.93 23.48
C LEU A 120 -3.80 -7.67 24.33
N THR A 121 -4.79 -6.95 24.88
CA THR A 121 -5.92 -7.56 25.57
C THR A 121 -7.09 -7.71 24.61
N ASP A 122 -7.60 -8.93 24.48
CA ASP A 122 -8.87 -9.16 23.80
C ASP A 122 -10.02 -8.65 24.69
N PHE A 123 -10.71 -7.62 24.21
CA PHE A 123 -11.86 -7.02 24.90
C PHE A 123 -13.03 -7.97 25.10
N GLY A 124 -13.16 -9.03 24.30
CA GLY A 124 -14.24 -10.01 24.41
C GLY A 124 -14.04 -10.99 25.56
N THR A 125 -12.79 -11.42 25.79
CA THR A 125 -12.44 -12.44 26.77
C THR A 125 -11.76 -11.88 28.02
N ASN A 126 -11.35 -10.60 27.98
CA ASN A 126 -10.46 -9.97 28.96
C ASN A 126 -9.16 -10.75 29.18
N HIS A 127 -8.76 -11.57 28.22
CA HIS A 127 -7.47 -12.26 28.22
C HIS A 127 -6.43 -11.36 27.56
N SER A 128 -5.29 -11.19 28.21
CA SER A 128 -4.14 -10.48 27.64
C SER A 128 -3.03 -11.46 27.32
N ASP A 129 -2.38 -11.25 26.18
CA ASP A 129 -1.25 -12.09 25.76
C ASP A 129 0.00 -11.87 26.63
N ILE A 130 0.07 -10.75 27.36
CA ILE A 130 1.20 -10.39 28.22
C ILE A 130 0.74 -9.87 29.58
N ASN A 131 1.67 -9.80 30.53
CA ASN A 131 1.46 -9.16 31.84
C ASN A 131 2.47 -8.02 32.01
N ALA A 132 1.99 -6.82 32.31
CA ALA A 132 2.81 -5.62 32.43
C ALA A 132 3.81 -5.67 33.59
N ILE A 133 3.47 -6.35 34.69
CA ILE A 133 4.38 -6.50 35.85
C ILE A 133 5.50 -7.46 35.48
N ASP A 134 5.16 -8.60 34.85
CA ASP A 134 6.16 -9.58 34.43
C ASP A 134 7.11 -8.97 33.39
N LEU A 135 6.56 -8.28 32.39
CA LEU A 135 7.34 -7.59 31.36
C LEU A 135 8.27 -6.53 31.97
N GLN A 136 7.77 -5.71 32.90
CA GLN A 136 8.58 -4.70 33.59
C GLN A 136 9.80 -5.34 34.27
N ASN A 137 9.61 -6.46 34.96
CA ASN A 137 10.69 -7.16 35.66
C ASN A 137 11.73 -7.76 34.70
N GLU A 138 11.32 -8.14 33.48
CA GLU A 138 12.23 -8.68 32.46
C GLU A 138 13.08 -7.59 31.79
N ILE A 139 12.57 -6.36 31.71
CA ILE A 139 13.21 -5.23 30.99
C ILE A 139 13.86 -4.19 31.92
N GLU A 140 13.84 -4.42 33.23
CA GLU A 140 14.47 -3.56 34.24
C GLU A 140 16.00 -3.68 34.22
#